data_AF-A0AAV6V606-F1
#
_entry.id   AF-A0AAV6V606-F1
#
_cell.length_a   1.000
_cell.length_b   1.000
_cell.length_c   1.000
_cell.angle_alpha   90.00
_cell.angle_beta   90.00
_cell.angle_gamma   90.00
#
_symmetry.space_group_name_H-M   'P 1'
#
loop_
_entity.id
_entity.type
_entity.pdbx_description
1 polymer ?
#
loop_
_entity_poly.entity_id
_entity_poly.type
_entity_poly.pdbx_seq_one_letter_code
_entity_poly.pdbx_strand_id
1 'polypeptide(L)'
;MVRLVGFADASEKAYGAVIYAVSTDSSGRTASKLVCSKSRLAPMKTVTIPRLELCAAVLLAKLMQKIRRPLEISPGETSYYTDSTIVLDAEVPI
;
A
#
# COMPACT_ATOMS: atom_id res chain seq x y z
N MET A 1 -11.95 1.41 17.02
CA MET A 1 -10.56 1.09 16.61
C MET A 1 -10.35 1.59 15.18
N VAL A 2 -9.20 2.18 14.86
CA VAL A 2 -8.85 2.64 13.51
C VAL A 2 -7.61 1.88 13.04
N ARG A 3 -7.66 1.34 11.82
CA ARG A 3 -6.53 0.66 11.17
C ARG A 3 -6.26 1.25 9.80
N LEU A 4 -5.01 1.22 9.35
CA LEU A 4 -4.65 1.59 7.98
C LEU A 4 -4.51 0.34 7.12
N VAL A 5 -5.13 0.37 5.96
CA VAL A 5 -5.09 -0.72 4.98
C VAL A 5 -4.53 -0.17 3.68
N GLY A 6 -3.37 -0.68 3.29
CA GLY A 6 -2.64 -0.31 2.10
C GLY A 6 -2.75 -1.35 1.00
N PHE A 7 -2.96 -0.93 -0.24
CA PHE A 7 -2.89 -1.79 -1.42
C PHE A 7 -1.85 -1.25 -2.40
N ALA A 8 -1.09 -2.15 -3.01
CA ALA A 8 -0.12 -1.89 -4.06
C ALA A 8 -0.46 -2.74 -5.28
N ASP A 9 -0.37 -2.12 -6.47
CA ASP A 9 -0.69 -2.75 -7.74
C ASP A 9 0.18 -2.14 -8.85
N ALA A 10 0.50 -2.93 -9.87
CA ALA A 10 1.21 -2.48 -11.05
C ALA A 10 0.67 -3.06 -12.36
N SER A 11 0.99 -2.35 -13.43
CA SER A 11 0.66 -2.71 -14.80
C SER A 11 1.80 -2.31 -15.72
N GLU A 12 1.73 -2.70 -16.98
CA GLU A 12 2.71 -2.32 -18.01
C GLU A 12 2.84 -0.81 -18.17
N LYS A 13 1.79 -0.05 -17.85
CA LYS A 13 1.71 1.39 -18.09
C LYS A 13 2.02 2.22 -16.85
N ALA A 14 1.70 1.72 -15.66
CA ALA A 14 1.83 2.47 -14.42
C ALA A 14 1.82 1.52 -13.21
N TYR A 15 2.33 2.02 -12.10
CA TYR A 15 2.26 1.37 -10.79
C TYR A 15 1.80 2.36 -9.74
N GLY A 16 1.19 1.87 -8.66
CA GLY A 16 0.58 2.74 -7.68
C GLY A 16 0.33 2.07 -6.34
N ALA A 17 -0.01 2.91 -5.37
CA ALA A 17 -0.39 2.50 -4.03
C ALA A 17 -1.50 3.38 -3.49
N VAL A 18 -2.36 2.78 -2.67
CA VAL A 18 -3.50 3.44 -2.04
C VAL A 18 -3.58 3.04 -0.57
N ILE A 19 -3.99 3.98 0.29
CA ILE A 19 -4.15 3.74 1.73
C ILE A 19 -5.55 4.18 2.16
N TYR A 20 -6.27 3.27 2.80
CA TYR A 20 -7.56 3.49 3.43
C TYR A 20 -7.42 3.49 4.95
N ALA A 21 -8.14 4.38 5.62
CA ALA A 21 -8.43 4.26 7.04
C ALA A 21 -9.73 3.46 7.19
N VAL A 22 -9.67 2.40 7.98
CA VAL A 22 -10.82 1.56 8.29
C VAL A 22 -11.10 1.70 9.77
N SER A 23 -12.32 2.09 10.12
CA SER A 23 -12.75 2.20 11.51
C SER A 23 -13.95 1.30 11.77
N THR A 24 -13.98 0.72 12.96
CA THR A 24 -15.13 -0.04 13.47
C THR A 24 -15.63 0.63 14.73
N ASP A 25 -16.92 0.94 14.77
CA ASP A 25 -17.60 1.55 15.91
C ASP A 25 -17.98 0.51 16.99
N SER A 26 -18.47 0.99 18.14
CA SER A 26 -18.89 0.15 19.26
C SER A 26 -20.09 -0.76 18.93
N SER A 27 -20.83 -0.46 17.86
CA SER A 27 -21.95 -1.26 17.36
C SER A 27 -21.48 -2.30 16.33
N GLY A 28 -20.18 -2.41 16.07
CA GLY A 28 -19.61 -3.33 15.08
C GLY A 28 -19.72 -2.85 13.63
N ARG A 29 -20.20 -1.63 13.38
CA ARG A 29 -20.29 -1.09 12.02
C ARG A 29 -18.91 -0.64 11.57
N THR A 30 -18.52 -1.12 10.38
CA THR A 30 -17.21 -0.82 9.79
C THR A 30 -17.38 0.16 8.63
N ALA A 31 -16.53 1.18 8.60
CA ALA A 31 -16.46 2.14 7.51
C ALA A 31 -15.01 2.29 7.04
N SER A 32 -14.82 2.53 5.74
CA SER A 32 -13.52 2.81 5.15
C SER A 32 -13.52 4.16 4.45
N LYS A 33 -12.43 4.92 4.57
CA LYS A 33 -12.20 6.16 3.84
C LYS A 33 -10.82 6.17 3.20
N LEU A 34 -10.74 6.66 1.97
CA LEU A 34 -9.48 6.90 1.28
C LEU A 34 -8.71 8.00 2.02
N VAL A 35 -7.49 7.70 2.48
CA VAL A 35 -6.61 8.67 3.14
C VAL A 35 -5.66 9.29 2.12
N CYS A 36 -5.03 8.46 1.30
CA CYS A 36 -4.19 8.93 0.21
C CYS A 36 -4.04 7.87 -0.88
N SER A 37 -3.62 8.33 -2.05
CA SER A 37 -3.14 7.46 -3.13
C SER A 37 -1.95 8.12 -3.83
N LYS A 38 -1.14 7.30 -4.49
CA LYS A 38 -0.07 7.78 -5.37
C LYS A 38 0.16 6.80 -6.50
N SER A 39 0.27 7.31 -7.71
CA SER A 39 0.62 6.54 -8.90
C SER A 39 1.85 7.14 -9.61
N ARG A 40 2.54 6.31 -10.39
CA ARG A 40 3.69 6.71 -11.21
C ARG A 40 3.61 5.96 -12.55
N LEU A 41 3.91 6.64 -13.64
CA LEU A 41 4.02 6.01 -14.95
C LEU A 41 5.18 5.02 -14.97
N ALA A 42 4.99 3.90 -15.66
CA ALA A 42 6.06 2.96 -15.92
C ALA A 42 7.15 3.67 -16.75
N PRO A 43 8.45 3.44 -16.47
CA PRO A 43 9.52 4.04 -17.25
C PRO A 43 9.40 3.65 -18.73
N MET A 44 9.78 4.56 -19.64
CA MET A 44 9.82 4.24 -21.08
C MET A 44 10.88 3.20 -21.43
N LYS A 45 11.88 3.00 -20.56
CA LYS A 45 12.79 1.86 -20.66
C LYS A 45 12.03 0.62 -20.19
N THR A 46 12.13 -0.47 -20.94
CA THR A 46 11.47 -1.74 -20.62
C THR A 46 11.84 -2.20 -19.22
N VAL A 47 10.87 -2.17 -18.31
CA VAL A 47 10.95 -2.75 -16.97
C VAL A 47 9.96 -3.89 -16.90
N THR A 48 10.39 -5.03 -16.36
CA THR A 48 9.55 -6.22 -16.21
C THR A 48 8.40 -5.95 -15.22
N ILE A 49 7.22 -6.50 -15.46
CA ILE A 49 6.06 -6.41 -14.54
C ILE A 49 6.43 -6.71 -13.07
N PRO A 50 7.14 -7.81 -12.74
CA PRO A 50 7.52 -8.10 -11.35
C PRO A 50 8.30 -6.97 -10.65
N ARG A 51 9.09 -6.21 -11.41
CA ARG A 51 9.86 -5.08 -10.87
C ARG A 51 8.97 -3.86 -10.66
N LEU A 52 7.95 -3.66 -11.50
CA LEU A 52 6.94 -2.62 -11.29
C LEU A 52 6.06 -2.95 -10.08
N GLU A 53 5.67 -4.21 -9.90
CA GLU A 53 4.97 -4.70 -8.70
C GLU A 53 5.77 -4.40 -7.43
N LEU A 54 7.06 -4.75 -7.42
CA LEU A 54 7.94 -4.45 -6.29
C LEU A 54 8.07 -2.93 -6.06
N CYS A 55 8.10 -2.13 -7.12
CA CYS A 55 8.10 -0.66 -7.01
C CYS A 55 6.80 -0.14 -6.40
N ALA A 56 5.65 -0.74 -6.72
CA ALA A 56 4.35 -0.42 -6.12
C ALA A 56 4.36 -0.71 -4.61
N ALA A 57 4.86 -1.88 -4.20
CA ALA A 57 4.97 -2.26 -2.80
C ALA A 57 5.90 -1.32 -2.02
N VAL A 58 7.06 -0.97 -2.58
CA VAL A 58 7.98 0.01 -2.00
C VAL A 58 7.33 1.39 -1.90
N LEU A 59 6.54 1.79 -2.90
CA LEU A 59 5.79 3.03 -2.87
C LEU A 59 4.77 3.03 -1.72
N LEU A 60 4.05 1.93 -1.54
CA LEU A 60 3.09 1.76 -0.45
C LEU A 60 3.78 1.84 0.93
N ALA A 61 4.89 1.12 1.13
CA ALA A 61 5.65 1.16 2.38
C ALA A 61 6.07 2.58 2.75
N LYS A 62 6.59 3.34 1.77
CA LYS A 62 7.00 4.74 1.96
C LYS A 62 5.81 5.66 2.27
N LEU A 63 4.67 5.46 1.62
CA LEU A 63 3.45 6.25 1.91
C LEU A 63 2.94 5.94 3.32
N MET A 64 2.89 4.67 3.70
CA MET A 64 2.42 4.26 5.01
C MET A 64 3.31 4.85 6.13
N GLN A 65 4.64 4.81 5.97
CA GLN A 65 5.55 5.44 6.94
C GLN A 65 5.31 6.95 7.10
N LYS A 66 4.94 7.65 6.02
CA LYS A 66 4.64 9.08 6.07
C LYS A 66 3.32 9.40 6.77
N ILE A 67 2.34 8.50 6.70
CA ILE A 67 0.99 8.73 7.25
C ILE A 67 0.85 8.19 8.66
N ARG A 68 1.55 7.09 8.97
CA ARG A 68 1.51 6.46 10.29
C ARG A 68 1.99 7.42 11.39
N ARG A 69 3.05 8.20 11.13
CA ARG A 69 3.63 9.11 12.13
C ARG A 69 2.68 10.26 12.51
N PRO A 70 2.12 11.04 11.58
CA PRO A 70 1.21 12.13 11.93
C PRO A 70 -0.13 11.68 12.52
N LEU A 71 -0.58 10.46 12.20
CA LEU A 71 -1.84 9.90 12.72
C LEU A 71 -1.67 9.08 14.00
N GLU A 72 -0.43 8.95 14.51
CA GLU A 72 -0.11 8.19 15.73
C GLU A 72 -0.60 6.72 15.72
N ILE A 73 -0.78 6.13 14.53
CA ILE A 73 -1.26 4.74 14.38
C ILE A 73 -0.11 3.78 14.65
N SER A 74 -0.33 2.73 15.44
CA SER A 74 0.72 1.74 15.76
C SER A 74 1.06 0.86 14.54
N PRO A 75 2.26 0.22 14.46
CA PRO A 75 2.58 -0.66 13.33
C PRO A 75 1.63 -1.86 13.27
N GLY A 76 1.20 -2.37 14.44
CA GLY A 76 0.27 -3.50 14.54
C GLY A 76 -1.15 -3.19 14.04
N GLU A 77 -1.47 -1.92 13.80
CA GLU A 77 -2.75 -1.47 13.22
C GLU A 77 -2.62 -1.12 11.73
N THR A 78 -1.56 -1.59 11.08
CA THR A 78 -1.33 -1.40 9.64
C THR A 78 -1.30 -2.73 8.90
N SER A 79 -1.92 -2.77 7.72
CA SER A 79 -1.90 -3.93 6.83
C SER A 79 -1.50 -3.50 5.43
N TYR A 80 -0.72 -4.34 4.75
CA TYR A 80 -0.19 -4.10 3.42
C TYR A 80 -0.62 -5.28 2.52
N TYR A 81 -1.15 -4.98 1.35
CA TYR A 81 -1.66 -5.96 0.41
C TYR A 81 -1.13 -5.71 -1.00
N THR A 82 -0.88 -6.81 -1.70
CA THR A 82 -0.60 -6.89 -3.14
C THR A 82 -1.09 -8.27 -3.60
N ASP A 83 -1.51 -8.39 -4.85
CA ASP A 83 -1.86 -9.66 -5.50
C ASP A 83 -0.66 -10.30 -6.23
N SER A 84 0.50 -9.65 -6.21
CA SER A 84 1.74 -10.17 -6.79
C SER A 84 2.40 -11.20 -5.87
N THR A 85 2.28 -12.48 -6.21
CA THR A 85 2.97 -13.57 -5.50
C THR A 85 4.48 -13.38 -5.46
N ILE A 86 5.06 -12.86 -6.55
CA ILE A 86 6.51 -12.58 -6.62
C ILE A 86 6.93 -11.56 -5.57
N VAL A 87 6.10 -10.55 -5.29
CA VAL A 87 6.39 -9.56 -4.23
C VAL A 87 6.21 -10.18 -2.85
N LEU A 88 5.20 -11.02 -2.65
CA LEU A 88 4.97 -11.70 -1.37
C LEU A 88 6.09 -12.69 -1.02
N ASP A 89 6.65 -13.36 -2.03
CA ASP A 89 7.75 -14.31 -1.89
C ASP A 89 9.13 -13.63 -1.88
N ALA A 90 9.20 -12.34 -2.21
CA ALA A 90 10.47 -11.63 -2.23
C ALA A 90 10.94 -11.32 -0.81
N GLU A 91 12.07 -11.91 -0.40
CA GLU A 91 12.81 -11.51 0.81
C GLU A 91 13.45 -10.14 0.60
N VAL A 92 12.63 -9.09 0.68
CA VAL A 92 13.11 -7.70 0.64
C VAL A 92 13.14 -7.18 2.07
N PRO A 93 14.32 -6.85 2.63
CA PRO A 93 14.38 -6.17 3.92
C PRO A 93 13.74 -4.79 3.77
N ILE A 94 12.52 -4.64 4.30
CA ILE A 94 11.76 -3.39 4.40
C ILE A 94 12.09 -2.63 5.68
#